data_AF-A0A932FM80-F1
#
_entry.id   AF-A0A932FM80-F1
#
_cell.length_a   1.000
_cell.length_b   1.000
_cell.length_c   1.000
_cell.angle_alpha   90.00
_cell.angle_beta   90.00
_cell.angle_gamma   90.00
#
_symmetry.space_group_name_H-M   'P 1'
#
loop_
_entity.id
_entity.type
_entity.pdbx_description
1 polymer ?
#
loop_
_entity_poly.entity_id
_entity_poly.type
_entity_poly.pdbx_seq_one_letter_code
_entity_poly.pdbx_strand_id
1 'polypeptide(L)'
;MKNLILISLLALAGCQSMSSHLTAQEESQIVSLARSAVVASGSLSPDEIPKISSSQPVVAYYFLAFPYADYSMRWKLSGTEEIVVSGRGDILRLENAAVKRRAIQRATDNGGAAPHRV
;
A
#
# COMPACT_ATOMS: atom_id res chain seq x y z
N MET A 1 -10.61 1.03 -60.07
CA MET A 1 -11.05 -0.26 -59.49
C MET A 1 -9.77 -1.03 -59.18
N LYS A 2 -9.45 -1.56 -58.00
CA LYS A 2 -10.18 -1.80 -56.77
C LYS A 2 -9.11 -2.29 -55.77
N ASN A 3 -8.98 -1.57 -54.66
CA ASN A 3 -8.60 -2.06 -53.33
C ASN A 3 -7.28 -2.84 -53.19
N LEU A 4 -6.22 -2.12 -52.83
CA LEU A 4 -4.94 -2.68 -52.35
C LEU A 4 -4.58 -2.07 -50.99
N ILE A 5 -5.52 -2.12 -50.04
CA ILE A 5 -5.28 -1.75 -48.63
C ILE A 5 -6.18 -2.66 -47.80
N LEU A 6 -5.70 -3.83 -47.37
CA LEU A 6 -6.38 -4.56 -46.30
C LEU A 6 -5.59 -5.71 -45.65
N ILE A 7 -4.32 -5.54 -45.27
CA ILE A 7 -3.70 -6.50 -44.33
C ILE A 7 -2.72 -5.77 -43.41
N SER A 8 -3.24 -4.99 -42.45
CA SER A 8 -2.44 -4.47 -41.32
C SER A 8 -3.26 -4.33 -40.03
N LEU A 9 -4.38 -5.04 -39.92
CA LEU A 9 -5.18 -5.10 -38.71
C LEU A 9 -5.20 -6.55 -38.24
N LEU A 10 -5.06 -6.75 -36.92
CA LEU A 10 -4.98 -8.01 -36.18
C LEU A 10 -3.58 -8.62 -36.06
N ALA A 11 -2.78 -8.07 -35.14
CA ALA A 11 -2.10 -8.87 -34.10
C ALA A 11 -1.43 -7.98 -33.02
N LEU A 12 -2.09 -6.92 -32.55
CA LEU A 12 -1.82 -6.44 -31.18
C LEU A 12 -2.73 -7.24 -30.24
N ALA A 13 -2.55 -8.56 -30.22
CA ALA A 13 -2.91 -9.35 -29.06
C ALA A 13 -1.92 -8.93 -27.97
N GLY A 14 -2.27 -7.84 -27.27
CA GLY A 14 -1.55 -7.41 -26.10
C GLY A 14 -1.51 -8.58 -25.13
N CYS A 15 -0.33 -9.17 -24.96
CA CYS A 15 0.00 -9.93 -23.77
C CYS A 15 -0.18 -8.98 -22.60
N GLN A 16 -1.40 -8.84 -22.10
CA GLN A 16 -1.67 -8.18 -20.83
C GLN A 16 -1.14 -9.12 -19.77
N SER A 17 0.16 -9.01 -19.50
CA SER A 17 0.80 -9.60 -18.34
C SER A 17 -0.07 -9.23 -17.14
N MET A 18 -0.66 -10.23 -16.48
CA MET A 18 -1.36 -10.02 -15.22
C MET A 18 -0.36 -9.40 -14.26
N SER A 19 -0.49 -8.08 -14.06
CA SER A 19 0.44 -7.35 -13.20
C SER A 19 0.29 -7.86 -11.77
N SER A 20 1.39 -8.31 -11.18
CA SER A 20 1.48 -8.63 -9.74
C SER A 20 1.57 -7.38 -8.87
N HIS A 21 1.46 -6.19 -9.46
CA HIS A 21 1.68 -4.90 -8.80
C HIS A 21 0.59 -3.90 -9.16
N LEU A 22 0.32 -3.00 -8.22
CA LEU A 22 -0.46 -1.80 -8.51
C LEU A 22 0.28 -0.90 -9.49
N THR A 23 -0.45 -0.27 -10.38
CA THR A 23 0.06 0.86 -11.15
C THR A 23 0.32 2.06 -10.23
N ALA A 24 1.19 2.98 -10.65
CA ALA A 24 1.45 4.21 -9.88
C ALA A 24 0.17 5.04 -9.64
N GLN A 25 -0.78 5.02 -10.58
CA GLN A 25 -2.06 5.70 -10.44
C GLN A 25 -2.93 5.03 -9.37
N GLU A 26 -3.05 3.70 -9.39
CA GLU A 26 -3.80 2.96 -8.36
C GLU A 26 -3.17 3.13 -6.98
N GLU A 27 -1.84 3.06 -6.87
CA GLU A 27 -1.13 3.30 -5.62
C GLU A 27 -1.42 4.70 -5.07
N SER A 28 -1.38 5.73 -5.92
CA SER A 28 -1.74 7.09 -5.54
C SER A 28 -3.19 7.21 -5.06
N GLN A 29 -4.12 6.52 -5.71
CA GLN A 29 -5.53 6.49 -5.34
C GLN A 29 -5.75 5.83 -3.97
N ILE A 30 -5.17 4.65 -3.71
CA ILE A 30 -5.34 3.97 -2.42
C ILE A 30 -4.71 4.74 -1.28
N VAL A 31 -3.58 5.43 -1.52
CA VAL A 31 -2.95 6.30 -0.52
C VAL A 31 -3.84 7.49 -0.20
N SER A 32 -4.49 8.08 -1.20
CA SER A 32 -5.46 9.16 -1.00
C SER A 32 -6.66 8.70 -0.16
N LEU A 33 -7.27 7.56 -0.51
CA LEU A 33 -8.36 6.96 0.25
C LEU A 33 -7.96 6.67 1.70
N ALA A 34 -6.77 6.12 1.91
CA ALA A 34 -6.27 5.79 3.23
C ALA A 34 -6.02 7.04 4.07
N ARG A 35 -5.50 8.12 3.49
CA ARG A 35 -5.38 9.41 4.19
C ARG A 35 -6.74 9.91 4.67
N SER A 36 -7.76 9.89 3.80
CA SER A 36 -9.12 10.28 4.19
C SER A 36 -9.66 9.41 5.33
N ALA A 37 -9.44 8.09 5.28
CA ALA A 37 -9.85 7.18 6.34
C ALA A 37 -9.13 7.46 7.68
N VAL A 38 -7.83 7.76 7.66
CA VAL A 38 -7.05 8.11 8.85
C VAL A 38 -7.52 9.42 9.47
N VAL A 39 -7.79 10.44 8.67
CA VAL A 39 -8.29 11.73 9.17
C VAL A 39 -9.69 11.56 9.78
N ALA A 40 -10.54 10.76 9.16
CA ALA A 40 -11.89 10.48 9.65
C ALA A 40 -11.93 9.58 10.89
N SER A 41 -10.89 8.79 11.17
CA SER A 41 -10.89 7.83 12.29
C SER A 41 -10.72 8.48 13.67
N GLY A 42 -10.36 9.77 13.74
CA GLY A 42 -10.07 10.46 15.00
C GLY A 42 -8.80 9.95 15.71
N SER A 43 -7.97 9.15 15.03
CA SER A 43 -6.74 8.57 15.62
C SER A 43 -5.56 9.55 15.66
N LEU A 44 -5.73 10.75 15.10
CA LEU A 44 -4.74 11.81 15.00
C LEU A 44 -5.09 12.99 15.92
N SER A 45 -4.07 13.62 16.48
CA SER A 45 -4.21 14.98 17.01
C SER A 45 -4.20 16.02 15.86
N PRO A 46 -4.77 17.22 16.06
CA PRO A 46 -4.85 18.24 15.00
C PRO A 46 -3.50 18.63 14.37
N ASP A 47 -2.41 18.59 15.14
CA ASP A 47 -1.04 18.88 14.67
C ASP A 47 -0.41 17.73 13.87
N GLU A 48 -0.98 16.52 13.94
CA GLU A 48 -0.52 15.34 13.20
C GLU A 48 -1.16 15.27 11.79
N ILE A 49 -2.33 15.90 11.59
CA ILE A 49 -3.05 15.89 10.30
C ILE A 49 -2.18 16.40 9.14
N PRO A 50 -1.46 17.54 9.26
CA PRO A 50 -0.57 18.00 8.18
C PRO A 50 0.53 16.98 7.84
N LYS A 51 1.07 16.26 8.85
CA LYS A 51 2.14 15.27 8.66
C LYS A 51 1.66 14.09 7.83
N ILE A 52 0.46 13.57 8.10
CA ILE A 52 -0.14 12.48 7.32
C ILE A 52 -0.49 12.95 5.90
N SER A 53 -0.96 14.18 5.76
CA SER A 53 -1.38 14.76 4.50
C SER A 53 -0.20 14.98 3.54
N SER A 54 0.97 15.36 4.06
CA SER A 54 2.15 15.70 3.25
C SER A 54 3.17 14.56 3.10
N SER A 55 3.09 13.48 3.87
CA SER A 55 4.05 12.37 3.82
C SER A 55 3.50 11.14 3.08
N GLN A 56 4.39 10.39 2.44
CA GLN A 56 4.03 9.11 1.82
C GLN A 56 4.11 7.98 2.85
N PRO A 57 3.10 7.08 2.88
CA PRO A 57 3.18 5.88 3.69
C PRO A 57 4.19 4.89 3.11
N VAL A 58 4.63 3.97 3.96
CA VAL A 58 5.12 2.67 3.48
C VAL A 58 3.92 1.81 3.14
N VAL A 59 3.75 1.49 1.85
CA VAL A 59 2.70 0.62 1.34
C VAL A 59 3.25 -0.81 1.20
N ALA A 60 2.53 -1.79 1.75
CA ALA A 60 2.84 -3.20 1.60
C ALA A 60 1.54 -3.96 1.28
N TYR A 61 1.60 -4.87 0.32
CA TYR A 61 0.47 -5.70 -0.04
C TYR A 61 0.91 -7.06 -0.59
N TYR A 62 -0.01 -8.01 -0.52
CA TYR A 62 0.11 -9.33 -1.13
C TYR A 62 -1.24 -9.70 -1.77
N PHE A 63 -1.26 -9.85 -3.09
CA PHE A 63 -2.48 -10.21 -3.81
C PHE A 63 -2.86 -11.66 -3.58
N LEU A 64 -4.10 -11.88 -3.18
CA LEU A 64 -4.75 -13.20 -3.18
C LEU A 64 -5.31 -13.50 -4.57
N ALA A 65 -5.93 -12.49 -5.18
CA ALA A 65 -6.35 -12.43 -6.57
C ALA A 65 -6.65 -10.97 -6.89
N PHE A 66 -6.01 -10.35 -7.87
CA PHE A 66 -6.22 -8.92 -8.15
C PHE A 66 -7.72 -8.59 -8.36
N PRO A 67 -8.30 -7.55 -7.70
CA PRO A 67 -7.66 -6.58 -6.81
C PRO A 67 -7.69 -6.95 -5.30
N TYR A 68 -8.12 -8.15 -4.93
CA TYR A 68 -8.17 -8.61 -3.55
C TYR A 68 -6.77 -8.92 -2.98
N ALA A 69 -6.43 -8.29 -1.86
CA ALA A 69 -5.13 -8.40 -1.22
C ALA A 69 -5.22 -8.38 0.31
N ASP A 70 -4.18 -8.91 0.95
CA ASP A 70 -3.79 -8.48 2.30
C ASP A 70 -2.93 -7.23 2.16
N TYR A 71 -3.29 -6.14 2.84
CA TYR A 71 -2.60 -4.86 2.68
C TYR A 71 -2.38 -4.11 3.99
N SER A 72 -1.33 -3.28 4.00
CA SER A 72 -0.93 -2.43 5.11
C SER A 72 -0.25 -1.16 4.60
N MET A 73 -0.68 -0.01 5.11
CA MET A 73 -0.08 1.30 4.86
C MET A 73 0.31 1.92 6.19
N ARG A 74 1.54 2.42 6.28
CA ARG A 74 2.13 2.90 7.54
C ARG A 74 2.69 4.31 7.42
N TRP A 75 2.27 5.19 8.31
CA TRP A 75 2.83 6.52 8.49
C TRP A 75 3.51 6.66 9.84
N LYS A 76 4.72 7.18 9.88
CA LYS A 76 5.40 7.56 11.12
C LYS A 76 4.91 8.94 11.57
N LEU A 77 4.49 9.07 12.83
CA LEU A 77 4.02 10.34 13.40
C LEU A 77 5.13 11.07 14.15
N SER A 78 5.72 10.34 15.09
CA SER A 78 6.85 10.72 15.94
C SER A 78 7.78 9.51 15.98
N GLY A 79 9.06 9.67 16.33
CA GLY A 79 10.06 8.58 16.23
C GLY A 79 9.73 7.27 16.96
N THR A 80 8.65 7.25 17.74
CA THR A 80 8.15 6.11 18.52
C THR A 80 6.73 5.66 18.15
N GLU A 81 6.01 6.35 17.27
CA GLU A 81 4.61 6.03 16.95
C GLU A 81 4.32 6.01 15.45
N GLU A 82 3.42 5.13 15.05
CA GLU A 82 2.91 5.04 13.69
C GLU A 82 1.40 4.86 13.63
N ILE A 83 0.82 5.36 12.55
CA ILE A 83 -0.53 5.01 12.10
C ILE A 83 -0.42 3.91 11.07
N VAL A 84 -1.24 2.89 11.23
CA VAL A 84 -1.36 1.77 10.31
C VAL A 84 -2.80 1.68 9.81
N VAL A 85 -2.95 1.62 8.48
CA VAL A 85 -4.19 1.24 7.81
C VAL A 85 -3.98 -0.15 7.24
N SER A 86 -4.72 -1.14 7.71
CA SER A 86 -4.55 -2.53 7.28
C SER A 86 -5.88 -3.24 7.08
N GLY A 87 -5.96 -4.14 6.12
CA GLY A 87 -7.17 -4.90 5.83
C GLY A 87 -6.91 -6.10 4.92
N ARG A 88 -7.99 -6.83 4.64
CA ARG A 88 -8.07 -7.94 3.71
C ARG A 88 -9.33 -7.75 2.87
N GLY A 89 -9.18 -7.63 1.56
CA GLY A 89 -10.30 -7.38 0.64
C GLY A 89 -9.83 -6.65 -0.62
N ASP A 90 -10.78 -6.04 -1.35
CA ASP A 90 -10.47 -5.18 -2.49
C ASP A 90 -9.61 -3.97 -2.04
N ILE A 91 -8.32 -3.99 -2.43
CA ILE A 91 -7.36 -2.96 -2.05
C ILE A 91 -7.67 -1.61 -2.68
N LEU A 92 -8.27 -1.58 -3.88
CA LEU A 92 -8.61 -0.36 -4.58
C LEU A 92 -9.75 0.40 -3.87
N ARG A 93 -10.50 -0.31 -3.01
CA ARG A 93 -11.60 0.23 -2.21
C ARG A 93 -11.31 0.28 -0.71
N LEU A 94 -10.15 -0.21 -0.27
CA LEU A 94 -9.80 -0.38 1.14
C LEU A 94 -10.86 -1.18 1.93
N GLU A 95 -11.39 -2.22 1.31
CA GLU A 95 -12.43 -3.06 1.92
C GLU A 95 -11.93 -3.72 3.22
N ASN A 96 -12.72 -3.61 4.30
CA ASN A 96 -12.37 -4.10 5.64
C ASN A 96 -11.10 -3.44 6.24
N ALA A 97 -10.71 -2.25 5.77
CA ALA A 97 -9.61 -1.51 6.37
C ALA A 97 -9.92 -1.12 7.82
N ALA A 98 -8.95 -1.35 8.70
CA ALA A 98 -8.91 -0.82 10.06
C ALA A 98 -7.78 0.20 10.19
N VAL A 99 -8.06 1.32 10.85
CA VAL A 99 -7.06 2.32 11.23
C VAL A 99 -6.63 2.08 12.68
N LYS A 100 -5.32 1.98 12.93
CA LYS A 100 -4.76 1.76 14.26
C LYS A 100 -3.55 2.66 14.50
N ARG A 101 -3.48 3.26 15.69
CA ARG A 101 -2.27 3.88 16.23
C ARG A 101 -1.50 2.84 17.04
N ARG A 102 -0.18 2.74 16.85
CA ARG A 102 0.67 1.86 17.66
C ARG A 102 2.07 2.42 17.87
N ALA A 103 2.72 1.97 18.93
CA ALA A 103 4.14 2.23 19.15
C ALA A 103 4.99 1.47 18.12
N ILE A 104 6.03 2.12 17.58
CA ILE A 104 7.04 1.49 16.74
C ILE A 104 7.89 0.60 17.66
N GLN A 105 7.66 -0.71 17.60
CA GLN A 105 8.58 -1.66 18.21
C GLN A 105 9.87 -1.65 17.40
N ARG A 106 10.92 -1.01 17.94
CA ARG A 106 12.27 -1.24 17.46
C ARG A 106 12.56 -2.71 17.75
N ALA A 107 12.86 -3.49 16.72
CA ALA A 107 13.44 -4.80 16.93
C ALA A 107 14.70 -4.57 17.78
N THR A 108 14.64 -5.01 19.04
CA THR A 108 15.82 -5.03 19.88
C THR A 108 16.67 -6.16 19.30
N ASP A 109 17.57 -5.83 18.38
CA ASP A 109 18.66 -6.71 17.96
C ASP A 109 19.60 -6.91 19.15
N ASN A 110 19.12 -7.59 20.18
CA ASN A 110 19.96 -8.38 21.06
C ASN A 110 20.23 -9.69 20.32
N GLY A 111 20.92 -9.60 19.19
CA GLY A 111 21.78 -10.67 18.69
C GLY A 111 22.96 -10.79 19.65
N GLY A 112 22.66 -11.21 20.88
CA GLY A 112 23.66 -11.57 21.87
C GLY A 112 24.54 -12.63 21.24
N ALA A 113 25.79 -12.27 20.99
CA ALA A 113 26.85 -13.23 20.80
C ALA A 113 26.72 -14.28 21.90
N ALA A 114 26.35 -15.49 21.53
CA ALA A 114 26.44 -16.62 22.44
C ALA A 114 27.91 -16.70 22.87
N PRO A 115 28.25 -16.59 24.16
CA PRO A 115 29.60 -16.89 24.58
C PRO A 115 29.82 -18.37 24.28
N HIS A 116 30.74 -18.65 23.36
CA HIS A 116 31.30 -19.96 23.16
C HIS A 116 31.92 -20.37 24.50
N ARG A 117 31.21 -21.20 25.27
CA ARG A 117 31.79 -21.89 26.41
C ARG A 117 32.63 -23.04 25.87
N VAL A 118 33.89 -23.00 26.31
CA VAL A 118 34.98 -23.98 26.36
C VAL A 118 34.66 -25.36 25.81
#